data_AF-A0A957IPV6-F1
#
_entry.id   AF-A0A957IPV6-F1
#
_cell.length_a   1.000
_cell.length_b   1.000
_cell.length_c   1.000
_cell.angle_alpha   90.00
_cell.angle_beta   90.00
_cell.angle_gamma   90.00
#
_symmetry.space_group_name_H-M   'P 1'
#
loop_
_entity.id
_entity.type
_entity.pdbx_description
1 polymer ?
#
loop_
_entity_poly.entity_id
_entity_poly.type
_entity_poly.pdbx_seq_one_letter_code
_entity_poly.pdbx_strand_id
1 'polypeptide(L)'
;MTTCHTCQRLAQRDAGNAPLWDNILRTPYWDVVHSFNSALPGWLVLVLRRHVEAVADLTEEEAGALGILLRQLSIALRETTGCAKTYVIQFAE
;
A
#
# COMPACT_ATOMS: atom_id res chain seq x y z
N MET A 1 1.38 3.46 -25.02
CA MET A 1 1.10 3.64 -23.58
C MET A 1 1.51 2.38 -22.89
N THR A 2 2.62 2.42 -22.16
CA THR A 2 3.17 1.28 -21.42
C THR A 2 2.14 0.82 -20.40
N THR A 3 1.78 -0.46 -20.41
CA THR A 3 0.81 -1.02 -19.47
C THR A 3 1.43 -1.10 -18.08
N CYS A 4 1.14 -0.14 -17.21
CA CYS A 4 1.59 -0.15 -15.82
C CYS A 4 1.01 -1.36 -15.07
N HIS A 5 1.86 -2.23 -14.55
CA HIS A 5 1.43 -3.43 -13.81
C HIS A 5 0.59 -3.06 -12.58
N THR A 6 1.00 -2.03 -11.83
CA THR A 6 0.27 -1.54 -10.66
C THR A 6 -1.15 -1.08 -11.01
N CYS A 7 -1.32 -0.36 -12.12
CA CYS A 7 -2.65 0.05 -12.60
C CYS A 7 -3.53 -1.15 -13.00
N GLN A 8 -2.95 -2.18 -13.60
CA GLN A 8 -3.70 -3.41 -13.91
C GLN A 8 -4.18 -4.12 -12.63
N ARG A 9 -3.34 -4.16 -11.59
CA ARG A 9 -3.71 -4.70 -10.27
C ARG A 9 -4.80 -3.88 -9.60
N LEU A 10 -4.71 -2.56 -9.67
CA LEU A 10 -5.77 -1.67 -9.17
C LEU A 10 -7.11 -1.95 -9.87
N ALA A 11 -7.13 -2.11 -11.19
CA ALA A 11 -8.34 -2.46 -11.93
C ALA A 11 -8.91 -3.84 -11.51
N GLN A 12 -8.05 -4.83 -11.22
CA GLN A 12 -8.48 -6.13 -10.68
C GLN A 12 -9.12 -6.00 -9.30
N ARG A 13 -8.58 -5.14 -8.43
CA ARG A 13 -9.16 -4.82 -7.11
C ARG A 13 -10.49 -4.11 -7.24
N ASP A 14 -10.61 -3.15 -8.16
CA ASP A 14 -11.86 -2.44 -8.46
C ASP A 14 -12.95 -3.37 -8.97
N ALA A 15 -12.59 -4.37 -9.78
CA ALA A 15 -13.50 -5.40 -10.26
C ALA A 15 -13.87 -6.45 -9.18
N GLY A 16 -13.33 -6.36 -7.97
CA GLY A 16 -13.58 -7.35 -6.90
C GLY A 16 -12.94 -8.71 -7.13
N ASN A 17 -11.99 -8.81 -8.07
CA ASN A 17 -11.35 -10.07 -8.47
C ASN A 17 -10.01 -10.32 -7.77
N ALA A 18 -9.59 -9.42 -6.87
CA ALA A 18 -8.35 -9.56 -6.12
C ALA A 18 -8.52 -10.51 -4.92
N PRO A 19 -7.55 -11.39 -4.65
CA PRO A 19 -7.55 -12.19 -3.44
C PRO A 19 -7.41 -11.30 -2.19
N LEU A 20 -7.82 -11.81 -1.02
CA LEU A 20 -7.84 -11.04 0.24
C LEU A 20 -6.48 -10.42 0.59
N TRP A 21 -5.38 -11.13 0.33
CA TRP A 21 -4.03 -10.62 0.60
C TRP A 21 -3.62 -9.47 -0.33
N ASP A 22 -4.25 -9.35 -1.51
CA ASP A 22 -4.06 -8.23 -2.46
C ASP A 22 -5.15 -7.16 -2.30
N ASN A 23 -5.91 -7.20 -1.21
CA ASN A 23 -7.03 -6.30 -0.94
C ASN A 23 -7.35 -6.22 0.56
N ILE A 24 -6.38 -5.79 1.38
CA ILE A 24 -6.53 -5.75 2.85
C ILE A 24 -7.39 -4.56 3.28
N LEU A 25 -7.12 -3.39 2.71
CA LEU A 25 -7.85 -2.15 2.98
C LEU A 25 -7.88 -1.32 1.70
N ARG A 26 -9.05 -0.73 1.41
CA ARG A 26 -9.20 0.25 0.34
C ARG A 26 -9.73 1.56 0.91
N THR A 27 -9.09 2.65 0.53
CA THR A 27 -9.47 4.01 0.90
C THR A 27 -9.70 4.84 -0.39
N PRO A 28 -10.13 6.11 -0.28
CA PRO A 28 -10.25 6.96 -1.46
C PRO A 28 -8.95 7.12 -2.26
N TYR A 29 -7.79 7.16 -1.59
CA TYR A 29 -6.50 7.44 -2.22
C TYR A 29 -5.55 6.24 -2.29
N TRP A 30 -5.63 5.34 -1.31
CA TRP A 30 -4.66 4.26 -1.13
C TRP A 30 -5.34 2.89 -1.01
N ASP A 31 -4.73 1.89 -1.64
CA ASP A 31 -4.98 0.48 -1.36
C ASP A 31 -3.81 -0.09 -0.53
N VAL A 32 -4.11 -0.94 0.44
CA VAL A 32 -3.12 -1.65 1.27
C VAL A 32 -3.14 -3.11 0.89
N VAL A 33 -1.98 -3.64 0.53
CA VAL A 33 -1.82 -5.03 0.11
C VAL A 33 -0.63 -5.69 0.77
N HIS A 34 -0.60 -7.01 0.80
CA HIS A 34 0.53 -7.78 1.27
C HIS A 34 1.39 -8.25 0.10
N SER A 35 2.71 -8.07 0.19
CA SER A 35 3.63 -8.69 -0.77
C SER A 35 3.77 -10.18 -0.45
N PHE A 36 3.19 -11.04 -1.29
CA PHE A 36 3.11 -12.48 -1.06
C PHE A 36 4.46 -13.23 -1.11
N ASN A 37 5.53 -12.59 -1.58
CA ASN A 37 6.88 -13.18 -1.70
C ASN A 37 7.93 -12.53 -0.77
N SER A 38 7.51 -11.85 0.29
CA SER A 38 8.43 -11.27 1.27
C SER A 38 8.83 -12.29 2.35
N ALA A 39 10.09 -12.24 2.81
CA ALA A 39 10.58 -13.02 3.95
C ALA A 39 10.12 -12.44 5.31
N LEU A 40 9.48 -11.27 5.31
CA LEU A 40 9.02 -10.60 6.53
C LEU A 40 7.51 -10.77 6.72
N PRO A 41 7.06 -11.32 7.88
CA PRO A 41 5.65 -11.41 8.21
C PRO A 41 4.97 -10.04 8.19
N GLY A 42 3.85 -9.93 7.48
CA GLY A 42 3.09 -8.69 7.41
C GLY A 42 3.74 -7.60 6.55
N TRP A 43 4.50 -7.96 5.52
CA TRP A 43 5.06 -6.97 4.59
C TRP A 43 3.94 -6.30 3.77
N LEU A 44 3.56 -5.10 4.19
CA LEU A 44 2.53 -4.30 3.53
C LEU A 44 3.13 -3.37 2.48
N VAL A 45 2.40 -3.19 1.39
CA VAL A 45 2.67 -2.20 0.34
C VAL A 45 1.45 -1.28 0.27
N LEU A 46 1.71 0.03 0.35
CA LEU A 46 0.70 1.07 0.18
C LEU A 46 0.76 1.52 -1.28
N VAL A 47 -0.35 1.36 -2.00
CA VAL A 47 -0.45 1.62 -3.43
C VAL A 47 -1.38 2.80 -3.64
N LEU A 48 -0.86 3.89 -4.22
CA LEU A 48 -1.71 5.02 -4.61
C LEU A 48 -2.63 4.58 -5.75
N ARG A 49 -3.91 4.93 -5.66
CA ARG A 49 -4.93 4.58 -6.66
C ARG A 49 -4.81 5.41 -7.94
N ARG A 50 -4.34 6.66 -7.82
CA ARG A 50 -3.97 7.51 -8.95
C ARG A 50 -2.59 7.10 -9.45
N HIS A 51 -2.42 7.03 -10.77
CA HIS A 51 -1.11 6.75 -11.34
C HIS A 51 -0.17 7.96 -11.15
N VAL A 52 0.89 7.74 -10.39
CA VAL A 52 2.03 8.66 -10.22
C VAL A 52 3.31 7.85 -10.15
N GLU A 53 4.43 8.45 -10.49
CA GLU A 53 5.74 7.79 -10.52
C GLU A 53 6.61 8.14 -9.31
N ALA A 54 6.41 9.30 -8.68
CA ALA A 54 7.18 9.73 -7.52
C ALA A 54 6.30 10.19 -6.33
N VAL A 55 6.86 10.09 -5.12
CA VAL A 55 6.25 10.61 -3.89
C VAL A 55 6.09 12.13 -3.93
N ALA A 56 6.93 12.82 -4.69
CA ALA A 56 6.84 14.27 -4.88
C ALA A 56 5.58 14.70 -5.67
N ASP A 57 4.93 13.77 -6.38
CA ASP A 57 3.75 14.05 -7.20
C ASP A 57 2.42 13.83 -6.45
N LEU A 58 2.48 13.52 -5.16
CA LEU A 58 1.30 13.38 -4.31
C LEU A 58 0.63 14.74 -4.09
N THR A 59 -0.70 14.76 -4.07
CA THR A 59 -1.42 15.93 -3.55
C THR A 59 -1.28 16.02 -2.03
N GLU A 60 -1.62 17.17 -1.45
CA GLU A 60 -1.60 17.36 0.00
C GLU A 60 -2.52 16.36 0.72
N GLU A 61 -3.69 16.05 0.15
CA GLU A 61 -4.64 15.09 0.70
C GLU A 61 -4.12 13.65 0.63
N GLU A 62 -3.50 13.28 -0.49
CA GLU A 62 -2.91 11.95 -0.67
C GLU A 62 -1.74 11.73 0.30
N ALA A 63 -0.87 12.74 0.44
CA ALA A 63 0.26 12.73 1.37
C ALA A 63 -0.20 12.74 2.84
N GLY A 64 -1.22 13.54 3.18
CA GLY A 64 -1.82 13.55 4.50
C GLY A 64 -2.43 12.21 4.89
N ALA A 65 -3.16 11.57 3.95
CA ALA A 65 -3.73 10.25 4.14
C ALA A 65 -2.64 9.17 4.33
N LEU A 66 -1.51 9.27 3.61
CA LEU A 66 -0.38 8.36 3.75
C LEU A 66 0.16 8.33 5.19
N GLY A 67 0.37 9.50 5.81
CA GLY A 67 0.87 9.59 7.18
C GLY A 67 -0.06 8.91 8.20
N ILE A 68 -1.37 9.11 8.07
CA ILE A 68 -2.38 8.47 8.93
C ILE A 68 -2.35 6.95 8.75
N LEU A 69 -2.30 6.47 7.51
CA LEU A 69 -2.26 5.05 7.19
C LEU A 69 -1.00 4.38 7.74
N LEU A 70 0.18 4.98 7.57
CA LEU A 70 1.43 4.44 8.11
C LEU A 70 1.35 4.22 9.62
N ARG A 71 0.73 5.15 10.36
CA ARG A 71 0.52 5.01 11.81
C ARG A 71 -0.46 3.88 12.13
N GLN A 72 -1.61 3.83 11.48
CA GLN A 72 -2.65 2.83 11.74
C GLN A 72 -2.16 1.42 11.42
N LEU A 73 -1.52 1.25 10.26
CA LEU A 73 -0.96 -0.04 9.83
C LEU A 73 0.20 -0.46 10.73
N SER A 74 1.00 0.47 11.24
CA SER A 74 2.05 0.15 12.21
C SER A 74 1.50 -0.40 13.53
N ILE A 75 0.33 0.09 13.98
CA ILE A 75 -0.36 -0.45 15.15
C ILE A 75 -0.86 -1.87 14.83
N ALA A 76 -1.61 -2.02 13.74
CA ALA A 76 -2.18 -3.31 13.33
C ALA A 76 -1.11 -4.39 13.12
N LEU A 77 0.05 -4.03 12.53
CA LEU A 77 1.16 -4.96 12.32
C LEU A 77 1.77 -5.44 13.63
N ARG A 78 1.98 -4.55 14.61
CA ARG A 78 2.50 -4.95 15.92
C ARG A 78 1.53 -5.90 16.62
N GLU A 79 0.23 -5.59 16.59
CA GLU A 79 -0.81 -6.42 17.21
C GLU A 79 -0.93 -7.79 16.52
N THR A 80 -0.83 -7.82 15.19
CA THR A 80 -1.02 -9.06 14.40
C THR A 80 0.22 -9.95 14.38
N THR A 81 1.42 -9.36 14.36
CA THR A 81 2.68 -10.11 14.19
C THR A 81 3.48 -10.25 15.47
N GLY A 82 3.18 -9.47 16.51
CA GLY A 82 3.98 -9.38 17.73
C GLY A 82 5.35 -8.70 17.54
N CYS A 83 5.57 -8.01 16.41
CA CYS A 83 6.85 -7.36 16.15
C CYS A 83 7.11 -6.21 17.15
N ALA A 84 8.38 -6.03 17.53
CA ALA A 84 8.76 -4.97 18.48
C ALA A 84 8.67 -3.56 17.86
N LYS A 85 8.82 -3.45 16.54
CA LYS A 85 8.85 -2.19 15.79
C LYS A 85 8.51 -2.40 14.33
N THR A 86 8.00 -1.36 13.69
CA THR A 86 7.73 -1.29 12.26
C THR A 86 8.67 -0.30 11.58
N TYR A 87 8.87 -0.48 10.27
CA TYR A 87 9.71 0.37 9.44
C TYR A 87 8.95 0.78 8.19
N VAL A 88 9.31 1.94 7.65
CA VAL A 88 8.84 2.43 6.34
C VAL A 88 10.07 2.61 5.47
N ILE A 89 9.97 2.15 4.22
CA ILE A 89 11.06 2.23 3.24
C ILE A 89 10.54 2.93 2.01
N GLN A 90 11.28 3.93 1.54
CA GLN A 90 11.08 4.60 0.26
C GLN A 90 12.41 4.53 -0.51
N PHE A 91 12.33 4.17 -1.79
CA PHE A 91 13.46 4.15 -2.70
C PHE A 91 13.38 5.37 -3.61
N ALA A 92 14.49 6.09 -3.74
CA ALA A 92 14.69 7.19 -4.69
C ALA A 92 15.87 6.84 -5.59
N GLU A 93 15.76 7.17 -6.87
CA GLU A 93 16.80 7.04 -7.90
C GLU A 93 17.30 8.40 -8.37
#